data_AF-A0A3A5JHQ8-F1
#
_entry.id   AF-A0A3A5JHQ8-F1
#
_cell.length_a   1.000
_cell.length_b   1.000
_cell.length_c   1.000
_cell.angle_alpha   90.00
_cell.angle_beta   90.00
_cell.angle_gamma   90.00
#
_symmetry.space_group_name_H-M   'P 1'
#
loop_
_entity.id
_entity.type
_entity.pdbx_description
1 polymer ?
#
loop_
_entity_poly.entity_id
_entity_poly.type
_entity_poly.pdbx_seq_one_letter_code
_entity_poly.pdbx_strand_id
1 'polypeptide(L)' 'MASSDEGESEASSTHRDLLHIAVREGYFKVPRETSLVELANQRGISDREYSERMRSEIDTLVRETTVEE' A
#
# COMPACT_ATOMS: atom_id res chain seq x y z
N MET A 1 -19.59 -32.57 -6.48
CA MET A 1 -18.81 -31.99 -5.37
C MET A 1 -17.86 -30.97 -5.99
N ALA A 2 -18.31 -29.71 -6.07
CA ALA A 2 -17.52 -28.54 -6.42
C ALA A 2 -18.47 -27.34 -6.24
N SER A 3 -18.40 -26.66 -5.10
CA SER A 3 -19.01 -25.34 -4.92
C SER A 3 -18.57 -24.78 -3.57
N SER A 4 -17.42 -24.13 -3.52
CA SER A 4 -17.06 -23.25 -2.39
C SER A 4 -16.21 -22.03 -2.80
N ASP A 5 -16.07 -21.73 -4.09
CA ASP A 5 -15.08 -20.76 -4.60
C ASP A 5 -15.69 -19.45 -5.15
N GLU A 6 -17.01 -19.23 -5.05
CA GLU A 6 -17.67 -18.07 -5.70
C GLU A 6 -17.82 -16.84 -4.76
N GLY A 7 -17.43 -16.94 -3.49
CA GLY A 7 -17.61 -15.86 -2.51
C GLY A 7 -16.40 -14.93 -2.29
N GLU A 8 -15.19 -15.38 -2.62
CA GLU A 8 -13.93 -14.67 -2.31
C GLU A 8 -13.52 -13.65 -3.40
N SER A 9 -14.01 -13.86 -4.63
CA SER A 9 -13.64 -13.05 -5.79
C SER A 9 -14.27 -11.63 -5.83
N GLU A 10 -15.43 -11.41 -5.21
CA GLU A 10 -16.12 -10.10 -5.22
C GLU A 10 -15.72 -9.14 -4.08
N ALA A 11 -15.19 -9.66 -2.96
CA ALA A 11 -14.79 -8.84 -1.82
C ALA A 11 -13.38 -8.22 -2.00
N SER A 12 -12.44 -8.98 -2.59
CA SER A 12 -11.09 -8.50 -2.96
C SER A 12 -11.13 -7.43 -4.06
N SER A 13 -12.10 -7.50 -4.99
CA SER A 13 -12.32 -6.47 -6.01
C SER A 13 -12.83 -5.14 -5.43
N THR A 14 -13.60 -5.19 -4.33
CA THR A 14 -14.13 -4.00 -3.65
C THR A 14 -13.08 -3.25 -2.82
N HIS A 15 -12.18 -3.96 -2.12
CA HIS A 15 -11.08 -3.35 -1.34
C HIS A 15 -10.09 -2.63 -2.24
N ARG A 16 -9.87 -3.23 -3.42
CA ARG A 16 -9.08 -2.69 -4.51
C ARG A 16 -9.68 -1.38 -5.02
N ASP A 17 -10.97 -1.33 -5.28
CA ASP A 17 -11.65 -0.15 -5.82
C ASP A 17 -11.66 1.05 -4.85
N LEU A 18 -11.56 0.82 -3.55
CA LEU A 18 -11.58 1.87 -2.54
C LEU A 18 -10.22 2.58 -2.37
N LEU A 19 -9.14 1.81 -2.20
CA LEU A 19 -7.77 2.35 -2.26
C LEU A 19 -7.54 3.05 -3.60
N HIS A 20 -8.16 2.51 -4.65
CA HIS A 20 -8.14 3.08 -5.98
C HIS A 20 -8.83 4.44 -6.04
N ILE A 21 -10.00 4.62 -5.42
CA ILE A 21 -10.68 5.93 -5.35
C ILE A 21 -9.91 6.93 -4.49
N ALA A 22 -9.36 6.50 -3.36
CA ALA A 22 -8.59 7.37 -2.49
C ALA A 22 -7.37 7.94 -3.24
N VAL A 23 -6.51 7.09 -3.81
CA VAL A 23 -5.41 7.54 -4.67
C VAL A 23 -5.91 8.48 -5.79
N ARG A 24 -7.08 8.16 -6.39
CA ARG A 24 -7.68 8.88 -7.53
C ARG A 24 -8.16 10.29 -7.23
N GLU A 25 -8.71 10.55 -6.06
CA GLU A 25 -9.09 11.93 -5.67
C GLU A 25 -7.87 12.81 -5.30
N GLY A 26 -6.67 12.26 -5.51
CA GLY A 26 -5.41 12.86 -5.11
C GLY A 26 -5.26 12.80 -3.60
N TYR A 27 -5.74 11.75 -2.95
CA TYR A 27 -5.64 11.63 -1.50
C TYR A 27 -4.18 11.62 -1.00
N PHE A 28 -3.25 11.09 -1.80
CA PHE A 28 -1.80 11.13 -1.52
C PHE A 28 -1.12 12.40 -2.10
N LYS A 29 -1.86 13.51 -2.16
CA LYS A 29 -1.55 14.70 -2.96
C LYS A 29 -0.24 15.41 -2.62
N VAL A 30 0.02 16.32 -3.54
CA VAL A 30 1.20 17.14 -3.77
C VAL A 30 0.83 18.62 -3.51
N PRO A 31 1.74 19.47 -2.98
CA PRO A 31 3.13 19.15 -2.67
C PRO A 31 3.25 18.19 -1.50
N ARG A 32 4.16 17.22 -1.64
CA ARG A 32 4.53 16.39 -0.51
C ARG A 32 5.12 17.33 0.54
N GLU A 33 4.58 17.27 1.74
CA GLU A 33 5.01 18.12 2.85
C GLU A 33 6.40 17.75 3.37
N THR A 34 6.89 16.57 2.96
CA THR A 34 8.21 16.08 3.32
C THR A 34 8.83 15.27 2.18
N SER A 35 10.15 15.18 2.22
CA SER A 35 10.97 14.40 1.33
C SER A 35 11.44 13.12 2.00
N LEU A 36 11.76 12.12 1.17
CA LEU A 36 12.39 10.88 1.62
C LEU A 36 13.68 11.15 2.42
N VAL A 37 14.43 12.20 2.06
CA VAL A 37 15.67 12.60 2.73
C VAL A 37 15.39 13.11 4.13
N GLU A 38 14.39 13.96 4.32
CA GLU A 38 13.99 14.42 5.65
C GLU A 38 13.52 13.26 6.52
N LEU A 39 12.77 12.31 5.95
CA LEU A 39 12.34 11.10 6.64
C LEU A 39 13.51 10.19 7.03
N ALA A 40 14.48 10.03 6.14
CA ALA A 40 15.69 9.26 6.40
C ALA A 40 16.56 9.89 7.48
N ASN A 41 16.75 11.21 7.39
CA ASN A 41 17.48 12.00 8.39
C ASN A 41 16.85 11.88 9.78
N GLN A 42 15.52 11.92 9.89
CA GLN A 42 14.81 11.74 11.15
C GLN A 42 15.04 10.36 11.80
N ARG A 43 15.33 9.33 10.99
CA ARG A 43 15.60 7.97 11.47
C ARG A 43 17.09 7.66 11.61
N GLY A 44 17.97 8.58 11.25
CA GLY A 44 19.42 8.37 11.31
C GLY A 44 19.90 7.27 10.37
N ILE A 45 19.16 7.01 9.29
CA ILE A 45 19.50 6.02 8.26
C ILE A 45 19.71 6.71 6.92
N SER A 46 20.37 6.02 5.99
CA SER A 46 20.48 6.53 4.63
C SER A 46 19.09 6.63 3.99
N ASP A 47 18.93 7.61 3.10
CA ASP A 47 17.77 7.71 2.21
C ASP A 47 17.54 6.41 1.43
N ARG A 48 18.62 5.74 1.01
CA ARG A 48 18.58 4.41 0.39
C ARG A 48 17.91 3.37 1.29
N GLU A 49 18.33 3.28 2.55
CA GLU A 49 17.79 2.33 3.52
C GLU A 49 16.33 2.63 3.87
N TYR A 50 15.99 3.91 4.05
CA TYR A 50 14.60 4.33 4.28
C TYR A 50 13.71 3.96 3.09
N SER A 51 14.22 4.17 1.87
CA SER A 51 13.52 3.83 0.63
C SER A 51 13.26 2.34 0.49
N GLU A 52 14.29 1.52 0.74
CA GLU A 52 14.20 0.05 0.67
C GLU A 52 13.19 -0.47 1.68
N ARG A 53 13.24 0.05 2.90
CA ARG A 53 12.30 -0.32 3.95
C ARG A 53 10.88 0.12 3.62
N MET A 54 10.65 1.40 3.28
CA MET A 54 9.31 1.90 2.93
C MET A 54 8.65 1.06 1.83
N ARG A 55 9.41 0.68 0.79
CA ARG A 55 8.88 -0.16 -0.29
C ARG A 55 8.54 -1.57 0.18
N SER A 56 9.42 -2.21 0.95
CA SER A 56 9.17 -3.55 1.49
C SER A 56 7.95 -3.55 2.38
N GLU A 57 7.84 -2.54 3.25
CA GLU A 57 6.75 -2.41 4.19
C GLU A 57 5.42 -2.15 3.45
N ILE A 58 5.39 -1.33 2.38
CA ILE A 58 4.19 -1.14 1.55
C ILE A 58 3.81 -2.42 0.80
N ASP A 59 4.78 -3.15 0.24
CA ASP A 59 4.52 -4.38 -0.52
C ASP A 59 3.96 -5.49 0.39
N THR A 60 4.59 -5.71 1.55
CA THR A 60 4.06 -6.60 2.58
C THR A 60 2.67 -6.15 3.00
N LEU A 61 2.50 -4.87 3.32
CA LEU A 61 1.24 -4.32 3.79
C LEU A 61 0.11 -4.54 2.78
N VAL A 62 0.35 -4.33 1.48
CA VAL A 62 -0.65 -4.51 0.42
C VAL A 62 -0.94 -5.99 0.15
N ARG A 63 0.07 -6.87 0.20
CA ARG A 63 -0.12 -8.32 -0.01
C ARG A 63 -0.89 -8.95 1.14
N GLU A 64 -0.56 -8.59 2.36
CA GLU A 64 -1.30 -9.00 3.55
C GLU A 64 -2.74 -8.48 3.53
N THR A 65 -2.99 -7.29 2.96
CA THR A 65 -4.35 -6.69 2.95
C THR A 65 -5.22 -7.04 1.74
N THR A 66 -4.66 -7.68 0.71
CA THR A 66 -5.43 -8.05 -0.52
C THR A 66 -5.54 -9.56 -0.74
N VAL A 67 -4.88 -10.37 0.10
CA VAL A 67 -4.92 -11.83 0.09
C VAL A 67 -5.52 -12.32 1.41
N GLU A 68 -6.84 -12.19 1.53
CA GLU A 68 -7.63 -13.18 2.26
C GLU A 68 -8.60 -13.77 1.22
N GLU A 69 -8.14 -14.87 0.61
CA GLU A 69 -8.95 -15.94 0.01
C GLU A 69 -8.73 -17.19 0.88
#